data_AF-A0A842RYD4-F1
#
_entry.id   AF-A0A842RYD4-F1
#
_cell.length_a   1.000
_cell.length_b   1.000
_cell.length_c   1.000
_cell.angle_alpha   90.00
_cell.angle_beta   90.00
_cell.angle_gamma   90.00
#
_symmetry.space_group_name_H-M   'P 1'
#
loop_
_entity.id
_entity.type
_entity.pdbx_description
1 polymer ?
#
loop_
_entity_poly.entity_id
_entity_poly.type
_entity_poly.pdbx_seq_one_letter_code
_entity_poly.pdbx_strand_id
1 'polypeptide(L)'
;MNVKIFQFNGCHKCFNETILLQKDLKKSDIEYIENPYDWELEEINVAVITGYLLPTDQEVLKKIQSISDRVIAYGSCPTTGGLYGLANQHGHEVTPLRNLIGNPQELHGCLAEIEELSSLIQNNDPKALKNLCQVCKRRSTCEFLEKVHRQLETEDEETCFNDLGFLCSGYIAKECKERCIDYKTPCRGCKPSITRPGIRMLGMFGTLMGNIEVATEASKYGATDKLADEEDDVTDSLPDIVGNFFRFSLPTSGLPKGRIPSQGNILKDLFIGRMIEEIPLILGLLGGAHSITKTLNFIETYEKENNITITEKIRIYRDELKELEGELQKAVERKDPLKYEEITTKIREIAGNMNLSNLFFGGFKTPIRDDDEFDEYRTHTFEIVEGSYKNGVLNFDLDTEGRIIDIEMKEV
;
A
#
# COMPACT_ATOMS: atom_id res chain seq x y z
N MET A 1 0.52 -2.44 -33.06
CA MET A 1 1.46 -2.83 -31.99
C MET A 1 0.65 -3.70 -31.05
N ASN A 2 1.01 -4.96 -30.83
CA ASN A 2 0.22 -5.85 -29.99
C ASN A 2 0.68 -5.75 -28.53
N VAL A 3 -0.11 -5.08 -27.68
CA VAL A 3 0.12 -4.94 -26.24
C VAL A 3 -0.87 -5.81 -25.48
N LYS A 4 -0.34 -6.70 -24.65
CA LYS A 4 -1.16 -7.54 -23.78
C LYS A 4 -0.90 -7.23 -22.33
N ILE A 5 -1.97 -7.05 -21.57
CA ILE A 5 -1.92 -6.72 -20.16
C ILE A 5 -2.45 -7.93 -19.41
N PHE A 6 -1.62 -8.52 -18.57
CA PHE A 6 -1.91 -9.74 -17.83
C PHE A 6 -2.06 -9.42 -16.36
N GLN A 7 -3.22 -9.76 -15.79
CA GLN A 7 -3.43 -9.74 -14.36
C GLN A 7 -3.16 -11.13 -13.78
N PHE A 8 -2.14 -11.24 -12.94
CA PHE A 8 -1.92 -12.43 -12.11
C PHE A 8 -2.73 -12.30 -10.81
N ASN A 9 -2.15 -12.68 -9.69
CA ASN A 9 -2.86 -12.74 -8.42
C ASN A 9 -3.00 -11.35 -7.78
N GLY A 10 -3.99 -11.19 -6.90
CA GLY A 10 -4.13 -10.02 -6.03
C GLY A 10 -5.09 -8.95 -6.53
N CYS A 11 -4.81 -7.68 -6.20
CA CYS A 11 -5.73 -6.59 -6.54
C CYS A 11 -5.59 -6.16 -8.00
N HIS A 12 -6.72 -5.80 -8.62
CA HIS A 12 -6.79 -5.40 -10.03
C HIS A 12 -6.46 -3.91 -10.24
N LYS A 13 -5.93 -3.20 -9.23
CA LYS A 13 -5.77 -1.74 -9.30
C LYS A 13 -4.85 -1.29 -10.44
N CYS A 14 -3.64 -1.87 -10.52
CA CYS A 14 -2.71 -1.54 -11.60
C CYS A 14 -3.27 -2.00 -12.96
N PHE A 15 -3.90 -3.17 -13.03
CA PHE A 15 -4.55 -3.65 -14.24
C PHE A 15 -5.63 -2.69 -14.75
N ASN A 16 -6.55 -2.27 -13.88
CA ASN A 16 -7.62 -1.35 -14.23
C ASN A 16 -7.08 0.04 -14.61
N GLU A 17 -6.01 0.51 -13.96
CA GLU A 17 -5.36 1.79 -14.33
C GLU A 17 -4.88 1.79 -15.78
N THR A 18 -4.53 0.62 -16.33
CA THR A 18 -4.09 0.53 -17.73
C THR A 18 -5.18 0.84 -18.75
N ILE A 19 -6.44 0.94 -18.34
CA ILE A 19 -7.54 1.45 -19.18
C ILE A 19 -7.19 2.83 -19.75
N LEU A 20 -6.49 3.66 -18.97
CA LEU A 20 -6.06 5.00 -19.37
C LEU A 20 -5.05 5.00 -20.54
N LEU A 21 -4.36 3.89 -20.82
CA LEU A 21 -3.50 3.77 -22.01
C LEU A 21 -4.26 3.98 -23.31
N GLN A 22 -5.59 3.75 -23.33
CA GLN A 22 -6.43 3.99 -24.51
C GLN A 22 -6.52 5.48 -24.91
N LYS A 23 -6.01 6.40 -24.07
CA LYS A 23 -5.89 7.82 -24.40
C LYS A 23 -4.69 8.10 -25.31
N ASP A 24 -3.61 7.34 -25.16
CA ASP A 24 -2.36 7.53 -25.90
C ASP A 24 -2.17 6.49 -27.00
N LEU A 25 -2.74 5.29 -26.81
CA LEU A 25 -2.62 4.14 -27.70
C LEU A 25 -3.97 3.81 -28.32
N LYS A 26 -3.96 3.20 -29.51
CA LYS A 26 -5.21 2.75 -30.13
C LYS A 26 -5.80 1.62 -29.32
N LYS A 27 -7.10 1.67 -29.05
CA LYS A 27 -7.83 0.60 -28.35
C LYS A 27 -7.61 -0.79 -28.97
N SER A 28 -7.50 -0.89 -30.30
CA SER A 28 -7.26 -2.14 -31.04
C SER A 28 -5.87 -2.74 -30.81
N ASP A 29 -4.93 -1.97 -30.25
CA ASP A 29 -3.57 -2.42 -29.95
C ASP A 29 -3.47 -3.02 -28.54
N ILE A 30 -4.52 -2.94 -27.71
CA ILE A 30 -4.49 -3.38 -26.29
C ILE A 30 -5.49 -4.50 -26.04
N GLU A 31 -4.98 -5.60 -25.48
CA GLU A 31 -5.79 -6.69 -24.96
C GLU A 31 -5.57 -6.88 -23.46
N TYR A 32 -6.65 -7.22 -22.75
CA TYR A 32 -6.69 -7.36 -21.30
C TYR A 32 -6.99 -8.82 -20.95
N ILE A 33 -6.11 -9.44 -20.18
CA ILE A 33 -6.13 -10.87 -19.85
C ILE A 33 -6.18 -11.01 -18.33
N GLU A 34 -7.39 -11.24 -17.80
CA GLU A 34 -7.63 -11.39 -16.36
C GLU A 34 -7.29 -12.78 -15.81
N ASN A 35 -7.21 -13.79 -16.69
CA ASN A 35 -6.81 -15.14 -16.34
C ASN A 35 -5.68 -15.63 -17.27
N PRO A 36 -4.41 -15.40 -16.89
CA PRO A 36 -3.25 -15.77 -17.71
C PRO A 36 -3.07 -17.28 -17.92
N TYR A 37 -3.69 -18.12 -17.08
CA TYR A 37 -3.51 -19.58 -17.11
C TYR A 37 -4.27 -20.25 -18.26
N ASP A 38 -5.39 -19.66 -18.69
CA ASP A 38 -6.28 -20.19 -19.74
C ASP A 38 -6.09 -19.47 -21.09
N TRP A 39 -5.05 -18.65 -21.23
CA TRP A 39 -4.83 -17.81 -22.40
C TRP A 39 -4.17 -18.56 -23.58
N GLU A 40 -4.67 -18.30 -24.80
CA GLU A 40 -4.20 -18.88 -26.06
C GLU A 40 -2.93 -18.21 -26.59
N LEU A 41 -2.04 -18.97 -27.23
CA LEU A 41 -0.77 -18.45 -27.72
C LEU A 41 -0.91 -17.59 -28.97
N GLU A 42 -0.45 -16.34 -28.88
CA GLU A 42 -0.23 -15.47 -30.04
C GLU A 42 0.96 -14.53 -29.80
N GLU A 43 1.54 -14.01 -30.89
CA GLU A 43 2.72 -13.14 -30.87
C GLU A 43 2.43 -11.79 -30.19
N ILE A 44 3.34 -11.35 -29.31
CA ILE A 44 3.15 -10.16 -28.46
C ILE A 44 4.31 -9.19 -28.70
N ASN A 45 4.03 -7.91 -28.94
CA ASN A 45 5.09 -6.91 -28.95
C ASN A 45 5.48 -6.51 -27.52
N VAL A 46 4.49 -6.21 -26.68
CA VAL A 46 4.73 -5.83 -25.28
C VAL A 46 3.77 -6.58 -24.36
N ALA A 47 4.32 -7.38 -23.44
CA ALA A 47 3.56 -7.97 -22.34
C ALA A 47 3.73 -7.13 -21.08
N VAL A 48 2.62 -6.67 -20.50
CA VAL A 48 2.56 -5.97 -19.22
C VAL A 48 2.04 -6.93 -18.16
N ILE A 49 2.81 -7.16 -17.10
CA ILE A 49 2.48 -8.09 -16.02
C ILE A 49 2.09 -7.28 -14.77
N THR A 50 0.89 -7.51 -14.25
CA THR A 50 0.38 -6.94 -12.99
C THR A 50 0.04 -8.04 -12.00
N GLY A 51 -0.12 -7.68 -10.73
CA GLY A 51 -0.41 -8.63 -9.65
C GLY A 51 0.84 -9.21 -8.97
N TYR A 52 0.64 -9.91 -7.87
CA TYR A 52 1.73 -10.59 -7.18
C TYR A 52 1.97 -11.96 -7.82
N LEU A 53 3.21 -12.44 -7.75
CA LEU A 53 3.64 -13.65 -8.43
C LEU A 53 4.14 -14.68 -7.43
N LEU A 54 3.90 -15.94 -7.75
CA LEU A 54 4.37 -17.12 -7.03
C LEU A 54 5.32 -17.93 -7.92
N PRO A 55 6.17 -18.79 -7.34
CA PRO A 55 7.03 -19.69 -8.11
C PRO A 55 6.25 -20.59 -9.08
N THR A 56 5.00 -20.94 -8.75
CA THR A 56 4.07 -21.70 -9.60
C THR A 56 3.76 -21.01 -10.92
N ASP A 57 3.91 -19.70 -11.00
CA ASP A 57 3.54 -18.90 -12.17
C ASP A 57 4.64 -18.93 -13.25
N GLN A 58 5.81 -19.50 -12.92
CA GLN A 58 7.02 -19.45 -13.76
C GLN A 58 6.81 -19.99 -15.17
N GLU A 59 6.10 -21.12 -15.31
CA GLU A 59 5.89 -21.75 -16.62
C GLU A 59 5.07 -20.84 -17.55
N VAL A 60 3.98 -20.24 -17.04
CA VAL A 60 3.15 -19.30 -17.79
C VAL A 60 3.95 -18.04 -18.14
N LEU A 61 4.72 -17.50 -17.19
CA LEU A 61 5.54 -16.31 -17.43
C LEU A 61 6.65 -16.54 -18.44
N LYS A 62 7.31 -17.71 -18.43
CA LYS A 62 8.30 -18.09 -19.45
C LYS A 62 7.67 -18.22 -20.84
N LYS A 63 6.46 -18.78 -20.91
CA LYS A 63 5.68 -18.87 -22.15
C LYS A 63 5.41 -17.47 -22.69
N ILE A 64 4.90 -16.55 -21.86
CA ILE A 64 4.68 -15.14 -22.22
C ILE A 64 5.99 -14.49 -22.69
N GLN A 65 7.09 -14.66 -21.97
CA GLN A 65 8.39 -14.12 -22.37
C GLN A 65 8.87 -14.67 -23.73
N SER A 66 8.66 -15.96 -24.01
CA SER A 66 9.18 -16.59 -25.23
C SER A 66 8.54 -16.08 -26.53
N ILE A 67 7.37 -15.44 -26.43
CA ILE A 67 6.57 -14.92 -27.55
C ILE A 67 6.39 -13.39 -27.46
N SER A 68 7.05 -12.74 -26.49
CA SER A 68 7.03 -11.29 -26.31
C SER A 68 8.35 -10.68 -26.74
N ASP A 69 8.32 -9.60 -27.52
CA ASP A 69 9.54 -8.82 -27.76
C ASP A 69 10.07 -8.22 -26.45
N ARG A 70 9.16 -7.75 -25.59
CA ARG A 70 9.46 -7.09 -24.31
C ARG A 70 8.45 -7.45 -23.23
N VAL A 71 8.92 -7.57 -21.99
CA VAL A 71 8.08 -7.81 -20.79
C VAL A 71 8.30 -6.69 -19.78
N ILE A 72 7.20 -6.09 -19.31
CA ILE A 72 7.18 -5.00 -18.34
C ILE A 72 6.42 -5.46 -17.09
N ALA A 73 7.08 -5.50 -15.93
CA ALA A 73 6.43 -5.60 -14.64
C ALA A 73 5.86 -4.24 -14.25
N TYR A 74 4.53 -4.13 -14.12
CA TYR A 74 3.85 -2.88 -13.79
C TYR A 74 3.23 -2.95 -12.39
N GLY A 75 3.85 -2.22 -11.47
CA GLY A 75 3.42 -2.06 -10.08
C GLY A 75 4.38 -2.68 -9.05
N SER A 76 4.15 -2.37 -7.77
CA SER A 76 4.99 -2.86 -6.67
C SER A 76 4.91 -4.39 -6.51
N CYS A 77 3.75 -4.99 -6.74
CA CYS A 77 3.54 -6.44 -6.63
C CYS A 77 4.46 -7.25 -7.57
N PRO A 78 4.44 -7.05 -8.90
CA PRO A 78 5.30 -7.83 -9.79
C PRO A 78 6.77 -7.43 -9.70
N THR A 79 7.11 -6.21 -9.22
CA THR A 79 8.51 -5.73 -9.19
C THR A 79 9.24 -6.00 -7.87
N THR A 80 8.52 -6.08 -6.75
CA THR A 80 9.12 -6.22 -5.40
C THR A 80 8.40 -7.23 -4.51
N GLY A 81 7.30 -7.80 -4.99
CA GLY A 81 6.34 -8.57 -4.22
C GLY A 81 5.20 -7.72 -3.64
N GLY A 82 5.42 -6.41 -3.50
CA GLY A 82 4.40 -5.46 -3.04
C GLY A 82 3.86 -5.83 -1.66
N LEU A 83 2.63 -5.41 -1.40
CA LEU A 83 1.98 -5.61 -0.11
C LEU A 83 1.76 -7.09 0.23
N TYR A 84 1.45 -7.91 -0.78
CA TYR A 84 1.31 -9.37 -0.65
C TYR A 84 2.61 -10.06 -0.24
N GLY A 85 3.76 -9.44 -0.53
CA GLY A 85 5.06 -9.91 -0.09
C GLY A 85 5.22 -10.03 1.42
N LEU A 86 4.42 -9.31 2.21
CA LEU A 86 4.41 -9.41 3.67
C LEU A 86 4.06 -10.81 4.18
N ALA A 87 3.20 -11.53 3.46
CA ALA A 87 2.80 -12.89 3.83
C ALA A 87 3.99 -13.86 3.85
N ASN A 88 5.13 -13.52 3.22
CA ASN A 88 6.34 -14.33 3.29
C ASN A 88 6.89 -14.49 4.73
N GLN A 89 6.54 -13.58 5.66
CA GLN A 89 6.86 -13.78 7.08
C GLN A 89 6.19 -15.04 7.64
N HIS A 90 5.05 -15.44 7.07
CA HIS A 90 4.30 -16.66 7.38
C HIS A 90 4.70 -17.87 6.53
N GLY A 91 5.69 -17.73 5.63
CA GLY A 91 6.21 -18.83 4.81
C GLY A 91 5.65 -18.90 3.40
N HIS A 92 4.80 -17.95 3.00
CA HIS A 92 4.43 -17.76 1.59
C HIS A 92 5.67 -17.43 0.74
N GLU A 93 5.53 -17.60 -0.57
CA GLU A 93 6.64 -17.46 -1.52
C GLU A 93 6.44 -16.38 -2.58
N VAL A 94 5.74 -15.30 -2.23
CA VAL A 94 5.59 -14.15 -3.13
C VAL A 94 6.97 -13.66 -3.57
N THR A 95 7.15 -13.50 -4.87
CA THR A 95 8.45 -13.20 -5.47
C THR A 95 8.32 -12.18 -6.61
N PRO A 96 9.31 -11.30 -6.83
CA PRO A 96 9.32 -10.41 -7.99
C PRO A 96 9.53 -11.17 -9.31
N LEU A 97 9.05 -10.59 -10.41
CA LEU A 97 9.06 -11.15 -11.76
C LEU A 97 10.48 -11.50 -12.24
N ARG A 98 11.46 -10.66 -11.93
CA ARG A 98 12.88 -10.87 -12.30
C ARG A 98 13.50 -12.16 -11.74
N ASN A 99 12.87 -12.79 -10.75
CA ASN A 99 13.32 -14.09 -10.23
C ASN A 99 12.73 -15.27 -11.04
N LEU A 100 11.69 -15.02 -11.85
CA LEU A 100 10.95 -16.05 -12.59
C LEU A 100 11.34 -16.08 -14.07
N ILE A 101 11.65 -14.90 -14.64
CA ILE A 101 12.03 -14.71 -16.06
C ILE A 101 13.25 -13.79 -16.21
N GLY A 102 13.88 -13.79 -17.38
CA GLY A 102 15.09 -13.00 -17.63
C GLY A 102 14.80 -11.52 -17.97
N ASN A 103 15.52 -10.58 -17.34
CA ASN A 103 15.58 -9.16 -17.70
C ASN A 103 14.23 -8.45 -18.01
N PRO A 104 13.18 -8.56 -17.18
CA PRO A 104 11.99 -7.73 -17.36
C PRO A 104 12.31 -6.25 -17.09
N GLN A 105 11.60 -5.34 -17.76
CA GLN A 105 11.59 -3.94 -17.37
C GLN A 105 10.67 -3.78 -16.15
N GLU A 106 11.03 -2.92 -15.20
CA GLU A 106 10.31 -2.80 -13.92
C GLU A 106 9.83 -1.37 -13.70
N LEU A 107 8.51 -1.20 -13.52
CA LEU A 107 7.88 0.04 -13.11
C LEU A 107 7.30 -0.11 -11.70
N HIS A 108 7.94 0.54 -10.74
CA HIS A 108 7.55 0.44 -9.33
C HIS A 108 6.40 1.39 -8.97
N GLY A 109 5.65 1.00 -7.94
CA GLY A 109 4.57 1.81 -7.34
C GLY A 109 3.33 0.98 -7.06
N CYS A 110 2.66 1.19 -5.93
CA CYS A 110 1.31 0.65 -5.74
C CYS A 110 0.32 1.60 -6.41
N LEU A 111 -0.16 1.21 -7.61
CA LEU A 111 -0.70 2.10 -8.63
C LEU A 111 0.38 3.01 -9.24
N ALA A 112 1.28 2.41 -10.03
CA ALA A 112 2.40 3.11 -10.68
C ALA A 112 1.92 4.16 -11.71
N GLU A 113 2.84 4.97 -12.22
CA GLU A 113 2.52 6.05 -13.17
C GLU A 113 2.14 5.47 -14.51
N ILE A 114 0.99 5.90 -15.02
CA ILE A 114 0.48 5.38 -16.28
C ILE A 114 1.28 5.94 -17.47
N GLU A 115 1.78 7.16 -17.33
CA GLU A 115 2.58 7.87 -18.33
C GLU A 115 3.97 7.22 -18.49
N GLU A 116 4.55 6.71 -17.40
CA GLU A 116 5.80 5.92 -17.48
C GLU A 116 5.58 4.60 -18.23
N LEU A 117 4.45 3.94 -17.98
CA LEU A 117 4.07 2.72 -18.71
C LEU A 117 3.82 3.01 -20.19
N SER A 118 3.05 4.06 -20.51
CA SER A 118 2.79 4.52 -21.87
C SER A 118 4.09 4.82 -22.62
N SER A 119 5.04 5.50 -21.97
CA SER A 119 6.38 5.79 -22.53
C SER A 119 7.15 4.51 -22.82
N LEU A 120 7.23 3.59 -21.87
CA LEU A 120 7.95 2.32 -22.07
C LEU A 120 7.33 1.48 -23.18
N ILE A 121 6.00 1.36 -23.24
CA ILE A 121 5.31 0.60 -24.30
C ILE A 121 5.70 1.15 -25.68
N GLN A 122 5.75 2.48 -25.82
CA GLN A 122 6.14 3.16 -27.05
C GLN A 122 7.66 3.17 -27.32
N ASN A 123 8.45 2.48 -26.49
CA ASN A 123 9.90 2.43 -26.55
C ASN A 123 10.58 3.81 -26.36
N ASN A 124 9.96 4.67 -25.56
CA ASN A 124 10.52 5.94 -25.10
C ASN A 124 11.02 5.79 -23.66
N ASP A 125 12.01 6.62 -23.30
CA ASP A 125 12.46 6.70 -21.92
C ASP A 125 11.43 7.43 -21.04
N PRO A 126 11.01 6.84 -19.91
CA PRO A 126 10.12 7.51 -18.98
C PRO A 126 10.82 8.72 -18.35
N LYS A 127 10.02 9.72 -17.96
CA LYS A 127 10.53 10.89 -17.26
C LYS A 127 11.24 10.49 -15.97
N ALA A 128 12.46 10.97 -15.78
CA ALA A 128 13.19 10.75 -14.53
C ALA A 128 12.48 11.41 -13.34
N LEU A 129 12.09 10.59 -12.36
CA LEU A 129 11.45 11.04 -11.14
C LEU A 129 12.46 11.40 -10.04
N LYS A 130 12.15 12.48 -9.32
CA LYS A 130 12.93 12.94 -8.16
C LYS A 130 12.69 12.03 -6.95
N ASN A 131 13.59 12.10 -5.97
CA ASN A 131 13.33 11.49 -4.67
C ASN A 131 12.21 12.26 -3.96
N LEU A 132 11.35 11.57 -3.19
CA LEU A 132 10.15 12.19 -2.62
C LEU A 132 10.50 13.36 -1.70
N CYS A 133 11.54 13.25 -0.87
CA CYS A 133 11.97 14.34 0.01
C CYS A 133 12.38 15.62 -0.74
N GLN A 134 12.77 15.54 -2.02
CA GLN A 134 13.13 16.72 -2.81
C GLN A 134 11.92 17.54 -3.26
N VAL A 135 10.72 16.94 -3.25
CA VAL A 135 9.46 17.58 -3.68
C VAL A 135 8.40 17.64 -2.56
N CYS A 136 8.72 17.08 -1.40
CA CYS A 136 7.90 17.18 -0.19
C CYS A 136 7.89 18.65 0.29
N LYS A 137 6.79 19.13 0.87
CA LYS A 137 6.75 20.46 1.52
C LYS A 137 7.43 20.48 2.88
N ARG A 138 7.39 19.34 3.59
CA ARG A 138 7.94 19.20 4.95
C ARG A 138 9.47 19.21 4.98
N ARG A 139 10.08 19.72 6.06
CA ARG A 139 11.52 19.90 6.23
C ARG A 139 12.01 19.32 7.56
N SER A 140 13.24 18.83 7.56
CA SER A 140 13.84 18.25 8.77
C SER A 140 14.32 19.36 9.71
N THR A 141 14.14 19.15 11.02
CA THR A 141 14.73 19.94 12.10
C THR A 141 16.19 19.54 12.38
N CYS A 142 16.62 18.37 11.87
CA CYS A 142 17.90 17.74 12.17
C CYS A 142 18.07 17.33 13.64
N GLU A 143 16.96 17.15 14.36
CA GLU A 143 16.95 16.70 15.75
C GLU A 143 16.64 15.20 15.85
N PHE A 144 17.06 14.58 16.96
CA PHE A 144 16.69 13.21 17.29
C PHE A 144 15.27 13.16 17.85
N LEU A 145 14.60 12.02 17.72
CA LEU A 145 13.22 11.84 18.14
C LEU A 145 13.11 11.76 19.65
N GLU A 146 12.13 12.47 20.22
CA GLU A 146 11.75 12.31 21.62
C GLU A 146 10.83 11.10 21.81
N LYS A 147 9.98 10.80 20.81
CA LYS A 147 9.00 9.71 20.86
C LYS A 147 8.65 9.24 19.44
N VAL A 148 8.17 8.01 19.34
CA VAL A 148 7.54 7.48 18.12
C VAL A 148 6.02 7.45 18.31
N HIS A 149 5.29 7.90 17.30
CA HIS A 149 3.84 8.00 17.32
C HIS A 149 3.19 7.02 16.34
N ARG A 150 2.18 6.30 16.82
CA ARG A 150 1.34 5.40 16.01
C ARG A 150 0.17 6.12 15.35
N GLN A 151 -0.63 6.82 16.16
CA GLN A 151 -1.78 7.60 15.70
C GLN A 151 -1.37 9.01 15.32
N LEU A 152 -1.83 9.47 14.15
CA LEU A 152 -1.52 10.80 13.62
C LEU A 152 -2.30 11.88 14.39
N GLU A 153 -1.62 12.50 15.34
CA GLU A 153 -2.15 13.61 16.15
C GLU A 153 -1.28 14.85 15.96
N THR A 154 -1.39 15.51 14.80
CA THR A 154 -0.60 16.72 14.56
C THR A 154 -1.28 17.72 13.62
N GLU A 155 -1.21 18.99 14.03
CA GLU A 155 -1.56 20.13 13.18
C GLU A 155 -0.35 20.66 12.40
N ASP A 156 0.87 20.22 12.74
CA ASP A 156 2.09 20.63 12.06
C ASP A 156 2.07 20.15 10.60
N GLU A 157 2.25 21.09 9.67
CA GLU A 157 2.28 20.84 8.24
C GLU A 157 3.66 21.00 7.58
N GLU A 158 4.64 21.49 8.33
CA GLU A 158 5.95 21.94 7.83
C GLU A 158 7.10 21.04 8.29
N THR A 159 7.01 20.43 9.46
CA THR A 159 8.05 19.56 10.02
C THR A 159 8.00 18.18 9.38
N CYS A 160 9.17 17.57 9.15
CA CYS A 160 9.27 16.22 8.61
C CYS A 160 8.51 15.24 9.49
N PHE A 161 7.75 14.33 8.89
CA PHE A 161 7.06 13.27 9.64
C PHE A 161 8.01 12.45 10.49
N ASN A 162 9.21 12.11 9.98
CA ASN A 162 10.17 11.35 10.77
C ASN A 162 10.56 12.11 12.03
N ASP A 163 10.88 13.40 11.91
CA ASP A 163 11.28 14.29 13.01
C ASP A 163 10.12 14.52 14.02
N LEU A 164 8.87 14.44 13.56
CA LEU A 164 7.68 14.41 14.43
C LEU A 164 7.40 13.03 15.06
N GLY A 165 8.29 12.05 14.88
CA GLY A 165 8.12 10.70 15.41
C GLY A 165 7.22 9.77 14.59
N PHE A 166 6.80 10.16 13.38
CA PHE A 166 6.01 9.32 12.48
C PHE A 166 6.89 8.68 11.41
N LEU A 167 6.92 7.35 11.36
CA LEU A 167 7.70 6.62 10.37
C LEU A 167 7.29 6.98 8.93
N CYS A 168 8.19 7.65 8.20
CA CYS A 168 7.97 8.09 6.83
C CYS A 168 9.11 7.65 5.90
N SER A 169 8.80 6.75 4.97
CA SER A 169 9.72 6.20 3.97
C SER A 169 10.03 7.15 2.80
N GLY A 170 9.86 8.47 2.96
CA GLY A 170 10.12 9.43 1.88
C GLY A 170 11.59 9.46 1.43
N TYR A 171 12.53 9.23 2.37
CA TYR A 171 13.97 9.22 2.10
C TYR A 171 14.40 8.13 1.11
N ILE A 172 13.66 7.02 1.08
CA ILE A 172 13.95 5.83 0.28
C ILE A 172 12.97 5.65 -0.89
N ALA A 173 12.15 6.67 -1.18
CA ALA A 173 11.10 6.62 -2.18
C ALA A 173 11.27 7.68 -3.27
N LYS A 174 10.75 7.39 -4.46
CA LYS A 174 10.55 8.37 -5.52
C LYS A 174 9.25 9.15 -5.32
N GLU A 175 9.16 10.32 -5.94
CA GLU A 175 7.87 10.98 -6.10
C GLU A 175 6.88 10.07 -6.86
N CYS A 176 5.60 10.16 -6.52
CA CYS A 176 4.52 9.38 -7.14
C CYS A 176 3.23 10.20 -7.18
N LYS A 177 2.29 9.87 -8.08
CA LYS A 177 1.01 10.58 -8.25
C LYS A 177 0.10 10.53 -7.04
N GLU A 178 0.09 9.43 -6.30
CA GLU A 178 -0.84 9.25 -5.18
C GLU A 178 -0.43 10.04 -3.92
N ARG A 179 0.77 10.64 -3.89
CA ARG A 179 1.29 11.60 -2.88
C ARG A 179 0.65 11.54 -1.48
N CYS A 180 0.73 10.40 -0.79
CA CYS A 180 0.08 10.24 0.53
C CYS A 180 0.45 11.33 1.56
N ILE A 181 1.68 11.87 1.45
CA ILE A 181 2.20 12.92 2.33
C ILE A 181 1.39 14.22 2.29
N ASP A 182 0.64 14.46 1.22
CA ASP A 182 -0.21 15.64 1.07
C ASP A 182 -1.51 15.50 1.90
N TYR A 183 -1.87 14.28 2.30
CA TYR A 183 -3.07 13.94 3.08
C TYR A 183 -2.74 13.55 4.52
N LYS A 184 -1.78 14.26 5.13
CA LYS A 184 -1.20 14.00 6.46
C LYS A 184 -0.82 12.53 6.73
N THR A 185 -0.37 11.80 5.70
CA THR A 185 -0.22 10.34 5.77
C THR A 185 1.22 9.95 5.34
N PRO A 186 2.14 9.57 6.27
CA PRO A 186 3.58 9.33 6.02
C PRO A 186 3.93 8.37 4.88
N CYS A 187 4.87 8.67 3.98
CA CYS A 187 5.19 7.76 2.87
C CYS A 187 5.51 6.32 3.33
N ARG A 188 5.06 5.29 2.59
CA ARG A 188 5.31 3.86 2.90
C ARG A 188 6.29 3.17 1.95
N GLY A 189 6.89 3.92 1.03
CA GLY A 189 7.96 3.41 0.17
C GLY A 189 7.50 2.42 -0.91
N CYS A 190 6.27 2.53 -1.42
CA CYS A 190 5.77 1.63 -2.48
C CYS A 190 6.49 1.79 -3.83
N LYS A 191 7.19 2.92 -4.02
CA LYS A 191 8.04 3.23 -5.18
C LYS A 191 9.47 3.50 -4.72
N PRO A 192 10.29 2.45 -4.51
CA PRO A 192 11.62 2.62 -3.94
C PRO A 192 12.56 3.40 -4.87
N SER A 193 13.42 4.22 -4.30
CA SER A 193 14.49 4.95 -5.01
C SER A 193 15.86 4.27 -4.91
N ILE A 194 15.98 3.25 -4.07
CA ILE A 194 17.23 2.56 -3.74
C ILE A 194 17.00 1.05 -3.57
N THR A 195 18.09 0.28 -3.57
CA THR A 195 18.05 -1.16 -3.28
C THR A 195 17.90 -1.43 -1.77
N ARG A 196 17.22 -2.53 -1.43
CA ARG A 196 16.91 -2.94 -0.04
C ARG A 196 16.31 -1.79 0.79
N PRO A 197 15.24 -1.13 0.30
CA PRO A 197 14.69 0.09 0.90
C PRO A 197 14.36 -0.08 2.39
N GLY A 198 13.70 -1.17 2.78
CA GLY A 198 13.29 -1.40 4.17
C GLY A 198 14.43 -1.45 5.17
N ILE A 199 15.57 -2.08 4.82
CA ILE A 199 16.75 -2.13 5.71
C ILE A 199 17.37 -0.74 5.87
N ARG A 200 17.40 0.03 4.79
CA ARG A 200 17.95 1.39 4.80
C ARG A 200 17.08 2.31 5.65
N MET A 201 15.76 2.19 5.52
CA MET A 201 14.81 2.94 6.33
C MET A 201 14.88 2.53 7.80
N LEU A 202 15.00 1.23 8.11
CA LEU A 202 15.17 0.74 9.47
C LEU A 202 16.43 1.32 10.13
N GLY A 203 17.57 1.28 9.44
CA GLY A 203 18.81 1.86 9.96
C GLY A 203 18.74 3.38 10.15
N MET A 204 18.13 4.10 9.20
CA MET A 204 17.95 5.54 9.30
C MET A 204 17.02 5.91 10.46
N PHE A 205 15.84 5.31 10.54
CA PHE A 205 14.86 5.62 11.58
C PHE A 205 15.36 5.21 12.97
N GLY A 206 16.00 4.04 13.10
CA GLY A 206 16.65 3.62 14.34
C GLY A 206 17.76 4.58 14.79
N THR A 207 18.46 5.24 13.85
CA THR A 207 19.42 6.31 14.20
C THR A 207 18.70 7.55 14.73
N LEU A 208 17.56 7.93 14.14
CA LEU A 208 16.78 9.07 14.61
C LEU A 208 16.23 8.86 16.03
N MET A 209 15.94 7.60 16.39
CA MET A 209 15.46 7.22 17.72
C MET A 209 16.55 7.24 18.82
N GLY A 210 17.73 7.82 18.56
CA GLY A 210 18.87 7.78 19.48
C GLY A 210 18.67 8.41 20.87
N ASN A 211 17.59 9.19 21.06
CA ASN A 211 17.21 9.78 22.35
C ASN A 211 16.11 8.97 23.08
N ILE A 212 15.55 7.93 22.47
CA ILE A 212 14.49 7.11 23.07
C ILE A 212 15.14 6.00 23.88
N GLU A 213 14.68 5.82 25.12
CA GLU A 213 15.18 4.76 25.99
C GLU A 213 14.74 3.38 25.47
N VAL A 214 15.65 2.41 25.53
CA VAL A 214 15.41 1.03 25.12
C VAL A 214 15.78 0.13 26.28
N ALA A 215 14.89 -0.79 26.64
CA ALA A 215 15.18 -1.75 27.68
C ALA A 215 16.26 -2.73 27.17
N THR A 216 17.40 -2.76 27.86
CA THR A 216 18.53 -3.61 27.47
C THR A 216 19.05 -4.40 28.65
N GLU A 217 19.46 -5.64 28.38
CA GLU A 217 20.12 -6.49 29.36
C GLU A 217 21.45 -7.05 28.82
N ALA A 218 22.40 -7.26 29.72
CA ALA A 218 23.72 -7.76 29.37
C ALA A 218 23.61 -9.15 28.71
N SER A 219 24.17 -9.31 27.51
CA SER A 219 24.21 -10.64 26.90
C SER A 219 25.12 -11.58 27.69
N LYS A 220 24.71 -12.85 27.79
CA LYS A 220 25.45 -13.92 28.48
C LYS A 220 26.91 -14.09 28.02
N TYR A 221 27.23 -13.62 26.81
CA TYR A 221 28.55 -13.75 26.20
C TYR A 221 29.36 -12.43 26.17
N GLY A 222 28.95 -11.42 26.96
CA GLY A 222 29.83 -10.37 27.46
C GLY A 222 30.61 -9.60 26.39
N ALA A 223 29.90 -8.87 25.55
CA ALA A 223 30.49 -7.82 24.69
C ALA A 223 29.47 -6.79 24.19
N THR A 224 28.17 -7.14 24.20
CA THR A 224 27.07 -6.27 23.76
C THR A 224 25.84 -6.50 24.62
N ASP A 225 25.06 -5.46 24.85
CA ASP A 225 23.72 -5.60 25.42
C ASP A 225 22.76 -6.18 24.35
N LYS A 226 21.71 -6.86 24.81
CA LYS A 226 20.57 -7.26 23.97
C LYS A 226 19.31 -6.54 24.45
N LEU A 227 18.26 -6.53 23.62
CA LEU A 227 16.94 -6.11 24.09
C LEU A 227 16.51 -6.99 25.27
N ALA A 228 16.04 -6.34 26.34
CA ALA A 228 15.46 -7.04 27.48
C ALA A 228 14.05 -7.51 27.13
N ASP A 229 13.54 -8.51 27.85
CA ASP A 229 12.15 -8.94 27.77
C ASP A 229 11.27 -8.09 28.70
N GLU A 230 11.45 -6.76 28.65
CA GLU A 230 10.74 -5.75 29.45
C GLU A 230 10.09 -4.73 28.51
N GLU A 231 9.03 -4.05 28.96
CA GLU A 231 8.36 -3.00 28.19
C GLU A 231 9.29 -1.80 27.98
N ASP A 232 9.35 -1.31 26.74
CA ASP A 232 10.08 -0.09 26.39
C ASP A 232 9.33 0.74 25.34
N ASP A 233 9.64 2.04 25.32
CA ASP A 233 8.97 3.01 24.46
C ASP A 233 9.10 2.68 22.96
N VAL A 234 10.16 1.97 22.57
CA VAL A 234 10.43 1.60 21.18
C VAL A 234 9.56 0.41 20.76
N THR A 235 9.52 -0.65 21.56
CA THR A 235 8.72 -1.85 21.27
C THR A 235 7.23 -1.55 21.28
N ASP A 236 6.79 -0.66 22.15
CA ASP A 236 5.38 -0.28 22.30
C ASP A 236 4.91 0.60 21.13
N SER A 237 5.81 1.45 20.64
CA SER A 237 5.51 2.39 19.55
C SER A 237 5.69 1.77 18.15
N LEU A 238 6.53 0.75 18.00
CA LEU A 238 6.78 0.03 16.73
C LEU A 238 6.64 -1.50 16.87
N PRO A 239 5.46 -2.01 17.28
CA PRO A 239 5.24 -3.43 17.50
C PRO A 239 5.37 -4.28 16.22
N ASP A 240 5.11 -3.70 15.05
CA ASP A 240 5.21 -4.39 13.75
C ASP A 240 6.36 -3.86 12.88
N ILE A 241 7.58 -4.31 13.14
CA ILE A 241 8.76 -3.94 12.34
C ILE A 241 8.62 -4.38 10.87
N VAL A 242 8.03 -5.54 10.60
CA VAL A 242 7.95 -6.07 9.23
C VAL A 242 6.98 -5.25 8.39
N GLY A 243 5.77 -5.00 8.88
CA GLY A 243 4.77 -4.21 8.15
C GLY A 243 5.07 -2.73 8.08
N ASN A 244 5.91 -2.19 8.98
CA ASN A 244 6.35 -0.80 8.94
C ASN A 244 7.48 -0.57 7.92
N PHE A 245 8.56 -1.36 7.98
CA PHE A 245 9.75 -1.11 7.17
C PHE A 245 9.77 -1.90 5.85
N PHE A 246 9.09 -3.03 5.79
CA PHE A 246 9.19 -3.97 4.66
C PHE A 246 7.89 -4.13 3.87
N ARG A 247 6.92 -3.25 4.11
CA ARG A 247 5.55 -3.30 3.55
C ARG A 247 5.45 -3.71 2.08
N PHE A 248 6.31 -3.13 1.24
CA PHE A 248 6.31 -3.41 -0.20
C PHE A 248 7.54 -4.16 -0.69
N SER A 249 8.49 -4.49 0.19
CA SER A 249 9.83 -4.93 -0.23
C SER A 249 10.36 -6.16 0.50
N LEU A 250 9.57 -6.79 1.38
CA LEU A 250 9.99 -7.96 2.15
C LEU A 250 10.65 -9.05 1.29
N PRO A 251 10.11 -9.46 0.13
CA PRO A 251 10.73 -10.49 -0.72
C PRO A 251 12.12 -10.12 -1.26
N THR A 252 12.43 -8.83 -1.32
CA THR A 252 13.70 -8.29 -1.86
C THR A 252 14.66 -7.80 -0.77
N SER A 253 14.27 -7.95 0.49
CA SER A 253 15.04 -7.45 1.65
C SER A 253 16.27 -8.31 1.98
N GLY A 254 16.20 -9.60 1.66
CA GLY A 254 17.16 -10.61 2.11
C GLY A 254 16.85 -11.19 3.51
N LEU A 255 15.71 -10.83 4.12
CA LEU A 255 15.24 -11.47 5.34
C LEU A 255 14.70 -12.89 5.04
N PRO A 256 14.89 -13.85 5.96
CA PRO A 256 14.35 -15.20 5.81
C PRO A 256 12.81 -15.20 5.88
N LYS A 257 12.21 -16.12 5.13
CA LYS A 257 10.76 -16.40 5.11
C LYS A 257 10.37 -17.31 6.29
N GLY A 258 9.07 -17.37 6.62
CA GLY A 258 8.50 -18.39 7.50
C GLY A 258 8.91 -18.29 8.97
N ARG A 259 9.08 -17.07 9.49
CA ARG A 259 9.37 -16.82 10.91
C ARG A 259 8.15 -17.07 11.81
N ILE A 260 6.95 -16.91 11.25
CA ILE A 260 5.67 -17.05 11.94
C ILE A 260 4.91 -18.20 11.29
N PRO A 261 4.16 -19.03 12.03
CA PRO A 261 3.28 -20.03 11.43
C PRO A 261 2.22 -19.38 10.53
N SER A 262 1.97 -19.98 9.36
CA SER A 262 0.87 -19.56 8.47
C SER A 262 -0.48 -20.01 9.01
N GLN A 263 -1.50 -19.20 8.78
CA GLN A 263 -2.91 -19.57 8.94
C GLN A 263 -3.51 -20.18 7.66
N GLY A 264 -2.69 -20.48 6.66
CA GLY A 264 -3.07 -21.17 5.42
C GLY A 264 -3.63 -20.26 4.31
N ASN A 265 -3.84 -18.96 4.58
CA ASN A 265 -4.40 -18.01 3.63
C ASN A 265 -3.54 -16.75 3.53
N ILE A 266 -3.10 -16.41 2.32
CA ILE A 266 -2.20 -15.28 2.07
C ILE A 266 -2.78 -13.92 2.47
N LEU A 267 -4.09 -13.72 2.28
CA LEU A 267 -4.77 -12.49 2.70
C LEU A 267 -4.80 -12.42 4.22
N LYS A 268 -5.18 -13.50 4.91
CA LYS A 268 -5.19 -13.55 6.38
C LYS A 268 -3.81 -13.26 6.97
N ASP A 269 -2.77 -13.92 6.45
CA ASP A 269 -1.37 -13.76 6.87
C ASP A 269 -0.76 -12.38 6.54
N LEU A 270 -1.46 -11.54 5.78
CA LEU A 270 -1.04 -10.17 5.50
C LEU A 270 -1.41 -9.23 6.66
N PHE A 271 -2.58 -9.45 7.26
CA PHE A 271 -3.20 -8.61 8.29
C PHE A 271 -2.84 -9.03 9.71
N ILE A 272 -2.59 -10.32 9.95
CA ILE A 272 -2.26 -10.78 11.31
C ILE A 272 -0.97 -10.11 11.80
N GLY A 273 -1.03 -9.59 13.03
CA GLY A 273 0.02 -8.83 13.69
C GLY A 273 0.13 -7.37 13.24
N ARG A 274 -0.75 -6.90 12.35
CA ARG A 274 -0.79 -5.48 11.95
C ARG A 274 -1.61 -4.66 12.93
N MET A 275 -1.22 -3.41 13.09
CA MET A 275 -1.90 -2.46 13.97
C MET A 275 -3.17 -1.94 13.31
N ILE A 276 -4.22 -1.77 14.12
CA ILE A 276 -5.54 -1.29 13.69
C ILE A 276 -5.44 0.00 12.84
N GLU A 277 -4.54 0.91 13.20
CA GLU A 277 -4.30 2.19 12.54
C GLU A 277 -3.81 2.03 11.09
N GLU A 278 -3.13 0.93 10.77
CA GLU A 278 -2.60 0.69 9.42
C GLU A 278 -3.61 -0.01 8.51
N ILE A 279 -4.63 -0.65 9.08
CA ILE A 279 -5.58 -1.47 8.34
C ILE A 279 -6.41 -0.69 7.32
N PRO A 280 -6.93 0.53 7.60
CA PRO A 280 -7.64 1.30 6.60
C PRO A 280 -6.80 1.53 5.34
N LEU A 281 -5.50 1.81 5.50
CA LEU A 281 -4.59 2.02 4.37
C LEU A 281 -4.31 0.71 3.63
N ILE A 282 -4.12 -0.40 4.36
CA ILE A 282 -3.91 -1.73 3.77
C ILE A 282 -5.13 -2.18 2.97
N LEU A 283 -6.35 -2.01 3.50
CA LEU A 283 -7.60 -2.29 2.80
C LEU A 283 -7.79 -1.37 1.59
N GLY A 284 -7.44 -0.09 1.74
CA GLY A 284 -7.40 0.88 0.65
C GLY A 284 -6.51 0.41 -0.51
N LEU A 285 -5.42 -0.31 -0.24
CA LEU A 285 -4.52 -0.85 -1.27
C LEU A 285 -5.04 -2.18 -1.87
N LEU A 286 -5.56 -3.08 -1.02
CA LEU A 286 -5.88 -4.46 -1.39
C LEU A 286 -7.29 -4.67 -1.94
N GLY A 287 -8.24 -3.83 -1.56
CA GLY A 287 -9.65 -4.09 -1.83
C GLY A 287 -10.06 -4.07 -3.30
N GLY A 288 -9.14 -3.75 -4.22
CA GLY A 288 -9.38 -3.83 -5.66
C GLY A 288 -10.55 -2.96 -6.09
N ALA A 289 -11.56 -3.57 -6.73
CA ALA A 289 -12.81 -2.93 -7.13
C ALA A 289 -13.72 -2.53 -5.95
N HIS A 290 -13.46 -3.05 -4.75
CA HIS A 290 -14.23 -2.82 -3.52
C HIS A 290 -13.38 -2.17 -2.42
N SER A 291 -12.32 -1.44 -2.79
CA SER A 291 -11.40 -0.84 -1.80
C SER A 291 -12.05 0.19 -0.89
N ILE A 292 -13.02 0.97 -1.37
CA ILE A 292 -13.76 1.93 -0.58
C ILE A 292 -14.70 1.19 0.36
N THR A 293 -15.55 0.30 -0.16
CA THR A 293 -16.52 -0.44 0.67
C THR A 293 -15.82 -1.26 1.77
N LYS A 294 -14.74 -1.98 1.45
CA LYS A 294 -14.00 -2.76 2.46
C LYS A 294 -13.36 -1.89 3.53
N THR A 295 -12.78 -0.75 3.14
CA THR A 295 -12.15 0.19 4.08
C THR A 295 -13.20 0.83 4.99
N LEU A 296 -14.32 1.30 4.42
CA LEU A 296 -15.40 1.90 5.18
C LEU A 296 -16.09 0.89 6.09
N ASN A 297 -16.32 -0.34 5.64
CA ASN A 297 -16.87 -1.37 6.52
C ASN A 297 -15.96 -1.63 7.72
N PHE A 298 -14.63 -1.70 7.54
CA PHE A 298 -13.70 -1.84 8.66
C PHE A 298 -13.82 -0.67 9.65
N ILE A 299 -13.74 0.56 9.15
CA ILE A 299 -13.81 1.79 9.96
C ILE A 299 -15.17 1.88 10.70
N GLU A 300 -16.28 1.79 9.97
CA GLU A 300 -17.64 1.96 10.49
C GLU A 300 -17.99 0.88 11.52
N THR A 301 -17.44 -0.33 11.40
CA THR A 301 -17.64 -1.39 12.39
C THR A 301 -17.00 -1.02 13.72
N TYR A 302 -15.73 -0.62 13.67
CA TYR A 302 -15.00 -0.24 14.88
C TYR A 302 -15.62 0.97 15.54
N GLU A 303 -16.00 1.99 14.75
CA GLU A 303 -16.65 3.20 15.26
C GLU A 303 -17.97 2.90 15.96
N LYS A 304 -18.81 2.06 15.36
CA LYS A 304 -20.12 1.72 15.91
C LYS A 304 -20.00 0.97 17.24
N GLU A 305 -19.15 -0.04 17.32
CA GLU A 305 -19.01 -0.87 18.51
C GLU A 305 -18.32 -0.12 19.67
N ASN A 306 -17.47 0.88 19.36
CA ASN A 306 -16.76 1.68 20.35
C ASN A 306 -17.36 3.09 20.57
N ASN A 307 -18.58 3.35 20.09
CA ASN A 307 -19.30 4.61 20.25
C ASN A 307 -18.54 5.87 19.76
N ILE A 308 -17.73 5.74 18.70
CA ILE A 308 -17.11 6.90 18.05
C ILE A 308 -18.21 7.67 17.32
N THR A 309 -18.41 8.93 17.71
CA THR A 309 -19.45 9.79 17.12
C THR A 309 -19.00 10.29 15.76
N ILE A 310 -19.86 10.14 14.75
CA ILE A 310 -19.67 10.71 13.41
C ILE A 310 -20.72 11.78 13.14
N THR A 311 -20.32 12.84 12.46
CA THR A 311 -21.20 13.92 12.02
C THR A 311 -21.92 13.55 10.72
N GLU A 312 -22.96 14.31 10.38
CA GLU A 312 -23.67 14.14 9.11
C GLU A 312 -22.74 14.43 7.91
N LYS A 313 -21.78 15.36 8.07
CA LYS A 313 -20.80 15.69 7.03
C LYS A 313 -19.92 14.51 6.68
N ILE A 314 -19.46 13.75 7.68
CA ILE A 314 -18.70 12.51 7.47
C ILE A 314 -19.53 11.51 6.67
N ARG A 315 -20.81 11.34 7.01
CA ARG A 315 -21.71 10.40 6.33
C ARG A 315 -21.89 10.74 4.85
N ILE A 316 -22.12 12.02 4.54
CA ILE A 316 -22.25 12.50 3.17
C ILE A 316 -21.03 12.12 2.32
N TYR A 317 -19.81 12.38 2.82
CA TYR A 317 -18.59 12.05 2.08
C TYR A 317 -18.36 10.55 1.91
N ARG A 318 -18.69 9.76 2.93
CA ARG A 318 -18.58 8.29 2.85
C ARG A 318 -19.57 7.70 1.87
N ASP A 319 -20.79 8.22 1.82
CA ASP A 319 -21.82 7.79 0.88
C ASP A 319 -21.46 8.20 -0.57
N GLU A 320 -20.92 9.40 -0.77
CA GLU A 320 -20.38 9.84 -2.08
C GLU A 320 -19.26 8.92 -2.57
N LEU A 321 -18.33 8.53 -1.68
CA LEU A 321 -17.28 7.55 -2.02
C LEU A 321 -17.85 6.18 -2.41
N LYS A 322 -18.87 5.68 -1.71
CA LYS A 322 -19.54 4.40 -2.04
C LYS A 322 -20.23 4.47 -3.41
N GLU A 323 -20.86 5.60 -3.74
CA GLU A 323 -21.46 5.82 -5.06
C GLU A 323 -20.39 5.83 -6.16
N LEU A 324 -19.30 6.58 -5.96
CA LEU A 324 -18.18 6.64 -6.90
C LEU A 324 -17.53 5.27 -7.12
N GLU A 325 -17.44 4.40 -6.10
CA GLU A 325 -16.95 3.03 -6.28
C GLU A 325 -17.84 2.23 -7.26
N GLY A 326 -19.17 2.33 -7.10
CA GLY A 326 -20.12 1.66 -8.00
C GLY A 326 -20.08 2.21 -9.42
N GLU A 327 -19.82 3.52 -9.61
CA GLU A 327 -19.57 4.08 -10.93
C GLU A 327 -18.25 3.59 -11.53
N LEU A 328 -17.19 3.51 -10.72
CA LEU A 328 -15.86 3.10 -11.16
C LEU A 328 -15.89 1.67 -11.71
N GLN A 329 -16.61 0.77 -11.05
CA GLN A 329 -16.81 -0.61 -11.52
C GLN A 329 -17.43 -0.65 -12.91
N LYS A 330 -18.50 0.13 -13.15
CA LYS A 330 -19.14 0.23 -14.47
C LYS A 330 -18.18 0.79 -15.53
N ALA A 331 -17.33 1.75 -15.17
CA ALA A 331 -16.32 2.30 -16.08
C ALA A 331 -15.24 1.26 -16.44
N VAL A 332 -14.83 0.44 -15.47
CA VAL A 332 -13.89 -0.68 -15.68
C VAL A 332 -14.48 -1.74 -16.59
N GLU A 333 -15.72 -2.19 -16.34
CA GLU A 333 -16.41 -3.18 -17.17
C GLU A 333 -16.54 -2.73 -18.64
N ARG A 334 -16.82 -1.44 -18.84
CA ARG A 334 -16.94 -0.83 -20.18
C ARG A 334 -15.59 -0.48 -20.81
N LYS A 335 -14.50 -0.56 -20.03
CA LYS A 335 -13.16 -0.11 -20.39
C LYS A 335 -13.18 1.32 -20.95
N ASP A 336 -13.91 2.20 -20.28
CA ASP A 336 -14.10 3.61 -20.67
C ASP A 336 -13.02 4.49 -20.00
N PRO A 337 -11.99 4.94 -20.74
CA PRO A 337 -10.89 5.70 -20.16
C PRO A 337 -11.31 7.08 -19.66
N LEU A 338 -12.27 7.73 -20.31
CA LEU A 338 -12.70 9.08 -19.92
C LEU A 338 -13.48 9.03 -18.61
N LYS A 339 -14.41 8.07 -18.51
CA LYS A 339 -15.20 7.91 -17.29
C LYS A 339 -14.36 7.39 -16.13
N TYR A 340 -13.41 6.49 -16.40
CA TYR A 340 -12.44 6.02 -15.40
C TYR A 340 -11.60 7.18 -14.83
N GLU A 341 -11.05 8.04 -15.69
CA GLU A 341 -10.28 9.22 -15.25
C GLU A 341 -11.14 10.19 -14.44
N GLU A 342 -12.34 10.50 -14.92
CA GLU A 342 -13.28 11.41 -14.23
C GLU A 342 -13.59 10.91 -12.80
N ILE A 343 -13.98 9.63 -12.66
CA ILE A 343 -14.37 9.06 -11.37
C ILE A 343 -13.17 8.96 -10.44
N THR A 344 -12.03 8.47 -10.93
CA THR A 344 -10.83 8.36 -10.07
C THR A 344 -10.33 9.74 -9.64
N THR A 345 -10.52 10.80 -10.44
CA THR A 345 -10.23 12.18 -10.02
C THR A 345 -11.11 12.60 -8.84
N LYS A 346 -12.42 12.37 -8.92
CA LYS A 346 -13.37 12.65 -7.81
C LYS A 346 -13.05 11.85 -6.55
N ILE A 347 -12.66 10.58 -6.69
CA ILE A 347 -12.22 9.77 -5.55
C ILE A 347 -10.96 10.37 -4.92
N ARG A 348 -9.99 10.84 -5.72
CA ARG A 348 -8.78 11.49 -5.22
C ARG A 348 -9.09 12.81 -4.52
N GLU A 349 -10.07 13.57 -4.96
CA GLU A 349 -10.49 14.80 -4.27
C GLU A 349 -10.97 14.51 -2.83
N ILE A 350 -11.80 13.48 -2.65
CA ILE A 350 -12.40 13.16 -1.33
C ILE A 350 -11.47 12.31 -0.46
N ALA A 351 -11.05 11.16 -0.98
CA ALA A 351 -10.24 10.18 -0.25
C ALA A 351 -8.73 10.50 -0.29
N GLY A 352 -8.37 11.61 -0.94
CA GLY A 352 -7.00 12.09 -1.15
C GLY A 352 -6.26 11.36 -2.26
N ASN A 353 -6.37 10.04 -2.30
CA ASN A 353 -5.75 9.25 -3.36
C ASN A 353 -6.51 7.95 -3.58
N MET A 354 -6.13 7.18 -4.61
CA MET A 354 -6.72 5.88 -4.89
C MET A 354 -6.37 4.81 -3.84
N ASN A 355 -5.52 5.14 -2.86
CA ASN A 355 -5.21 4.32 -1.68
C ASN A 355 -5.92 4.83 -0.41
N LEU A 356 -6.85 5.78 -0.55
CA LEU A 356 -7.72 6.33 0.49
C LEU A 356 -6.98 6.97 1.67
N SER A 357 -5.84 7.62 1.41
CA SER A 357 -4.99 8.16 2.49
C SER A 357 -5.62 9.26 3.34
N ASN A 358 -6.64 9.96 2.83
CA ASN A 358 -7.34 10.99 3.60
C ASN A 358 -8.38 10.38 4.57
N LEU A 359 -8.88 9.18 4.29
CA LEU A 359 -9.93 8.53 5.08
C LEU A 359 -9.34 7.86 6.32
N PHE A 360 -9.95 8.08 7.50
CA PHE A 360 -9.55 7.45 8.75
C PHE A 360 -10.73 7.25 9.71
N PHE A 361 -10.45 6.68 10.88
CA PHE A 361 -11.43 6.60 11.96
C PHE A 361 -11.90 7.99 12.37
N GLY A 362 -13.19 8.16 12.61
CA GLY A 362 -13.80 9.42 13.01
C GLY A 362 -13.84 10.50 11.93
N GLY A 363 -13.34 10.27 10.70
CA GLY A 363 -13.43 11.27 9.63
C GLY A 363 -12.28 11.26 8.62
N PHE A 364 -11.78 12.45 8.32
CA PHE A 364 -10.75 12.69 7.30
C PHE A 364 -9.58 13.51 7.86
N LYS A 365 -8.40 13.36 7.25
CA LYS A 365 -7.14 13.94 7.76
C LYS A 365 -6.84 15.35 7.24
N THR A 366 -7.41 15.73 6.10
CA THR A 366 -7.28 17.05 5.49
C THR A 366 -8.62 17.55 4.96
N PRO A 367 -8.77 18.87 4.80
CA PRO A 367 -9.94 19.46 4.15
C PRO A 367 -10.18 18.85 2.75
N ILE A 368 -11.47 18.72 2.38
CA ILE A 368 -11.90 18.17 1.08
C ILE A 368 -12.36 19.29 0.15
N ARG A 369 -13.23 20.19 0.63
CA ARG A 369 -13.75 21.34 -0.12
C ARG A 369 -13.47 22.63 0.66
N ASP A 370 -13.19 23.72 -0.06
CA ASP A 370 -12.75 24.99 0.54
C ASP A 370 -13.83 25.68 1.40
N ASP A 371 -15.11 25.41 1.12
CA ASP A 371 -16.26 26.00 1.81
C ASP A 371 -16.72 25.22 3.05
N ASP A 372 -16.04 24.11 3.36
CA ASP A 372 -16.41 23.25 4.48
C ASP A 372 -15.73 23.65 5.80
N GLU A 373 -16.46 23.52 6.91
CA GLU A 373 -15.89 23.56 8.26
C GLU A 373 -15.17 22.23 8.55
N PHE A 374 -13.84 22.21 8.39
CA PHE A 374 -13.06 20.98 8.50
C PHE A 374 -13.22 20.27 9.85
N ASP A 375 -13.40 21.01 10.93
CA ASP A 375 -13.56 20.45 12.27
C ASP A 375 -14.82 19.57 12.41
N GLU A 376 -15.82 19.71 11.53
CA GLU A 376 -17.00 18.82 11.52
C GLU A 376 -16.67 17.40 11.04
N TYR A 377 -15.57 17.20 10.30
CA TYR A 377 -15.23 15.90 9.72
C TYR A 377 -13.74 15.55 9.87
N ARG A 378 -13.05 16.25 10.76
CA ARG A 378 -11.66 15.99 11.12
C ARG A 378 -11.58 14.68 11.90
N THR A 379 -10.60 13.86 11.57
CA THR A 379 -10.27 12.68 12.38
C THR A 379 -9.66 13.06 13.73
N HIS A 380 -9.81 12.17 14.72
CA HIS A 380 -9.24 12.33 16.05
C HIS A 380 -8.58 11.03 16.49
N THR A 381 -7.68 11.14 17.47
CA THR A 381 -7.16 9.97 18.18
C THR A 381 -8.29 9.23 18.87
N PHE A 382 -8.16 7.92 18.94
CA PHE A 382 -9.14 7.06 19.58
C PHE A 382 -8.45 6.07 20.52
N GLU A 383 -9.18 5.66 21.54
CA GLU A 383 -8.74 4.57 22.42
C GLU A 383 -8.85 3.24 21.67
N ILE A 384 -7.82 2.42 21.83
CA ILE A 384 -7.78 1.07 21.29
C ILE A 384 -8.54 0.16 22.25
N VAL A 385 -9.52 -0.55 21.73
CA VAL A 385 -10.36 -1.48 22.50
C VAL A 385 -10.15 -2.88 21.97
N GLU A 386 -9.78 -3.80 22.87
CA GLU A 386 -9.73 -5.23 22.57
C GLU A 386 -11.15 -5.75 22.26
N GLY A 387 -11.28 -6.63 21.29
CA GLY A 387 -12.56 -7.29 21.05
C GLY A 387 -12.72 -7.93 19.68
N SER A 388 -13.90 -8.47 19.47
CA SER A 388 -14.34 -9.08 18.21
C SER A 388 -15.35 -8.18 17.51
N TYR A 389 -15.02 -7.79 16.29
CA TYR A 389 -15.76 -6.84 15.49
C TYR A 389 -16.35 -7.53 14.26
N LYS A 390 -17.65 -7.32 14.02
CA LYS A 390 -18.39 -8.01 12.94
C LYS A 390 -19.36 -7.08 12.24
N ASN A 391 -19.23 -6.94 10.93
CA ASN A 391 -20.19 -6.18 10.12
C ASN A 391 -20.22 -6.66 8.68
N GLY A 392 -21.36 -7.25 8.29
CA GLY A 392 -21.61 -7.68 6.93
C GLY A 392 -20.54 -8.64 6.41
N VAL A 393 -19.60 -8.08 5.65
CA VAL A 393 -18.59 -8.77 4.84
C VAL A 393 -17.19 -8.76 5.47
N LEU A 394 -17.04 -8.20 6.68
CA LEU A 394 -15.77 -8.15 7.38
C LEU A 394 -15.95 -8.50 8.87
N ASN A 395 -15.14 -9.46 9.33
CA ASN A 395 -14.98 -9.81 10.73
C ASN A 395 -13.50 -9.66 11.10
N PHE A 396 -13.18 -9.14 12.28
CA PHE A 396 -11.81 -9.09 12.77
C PHE A 396 -11.75 -9.06 14.29
N ASP A 397 -10.64 -9.55 14.84
CA ASP A 397 -10.36 -9.56 16.26
C ASP A 397 -9.10 -8.72 16.55
N LEU A 398 -9.15 -7.94 17.63
CA LEU A 398 -8.06 -7.12 18.14
C LEU A 398 -7.63 -7.58 19.52
N ASP A 399 -6.32 -7.56 19.78
CA ASP A 399 -5.77 -7.67 21.14
C ASP A 399 -5.77 -6.31 21.87
N THR A 400 -5.27 -6.30 23.11
CA THR A 400 -5.19 -5.11 23.97
C THR A 400 -4.33 -3.97 23.42
N GLU A 401 -3.43 -4.27 22.49
CA GLU A 401 -2.56 -3.26 21.87
C GLU A 401 -3.06 -2.81 20.49
N GLY A 402 -4.17 -3.39 20.03
CA GLY A 402 -4.79 -3.13 18.74
C GLY A 402 -4.12 -3.87 17.59
N ARG A 403 -3.44 -4.98 17.86
CA ARG A 403 -2.93 -5.88 16.82
C ARG A 403 -4.08 -6.75 16.33
N ILE A 404 -4.18 -6.92 15.02
CA ILE A 404 -5.11 -7.86 14.40
C ILE A 404 -4.64 -9.28 14.69
N ILE A 405 -5.45 -10.06 15.41
CA ILE A 405 -5.16 -11.48 15.68
C ILE A 405 -5.94 -12.42 14.76
N ASP A 406 -7.10 -11.97 14.27
CA ASP A 406 -7.86 -12.65 13.23
C ASP A 406 -8.55 -11.64 12.31
N ILE A 407 -8.72 -12.01 11.04
CA ILE A 407 -9.52 -11.25 10.08
C ILE A 407 -10.11 -12.19 9.03
N GLU A 408 -11.37 -11.97 8.71
CA GLU A 408 -12.10 -12.67 7.68
C GLU A 408 -12.84 -11.65 6.80
N MET A 409 -12.48 -11.63 5.53
CA MET A 409 -13.21 -10.91 4.49
C MET A 409 -14.11 -11.90 3.77
N LYS A 410 -15.43 -11.74 3.88
CA LYS A 410 -16.37 -12.46 3.04
C LYS A 410 -16.27 -11.91 1.63
N GLU A 411 -16.32 -12.78 0.64
CA GLU A 411 -16.47 -12.36 -0.76
C GLU A 411 -17.80 -11.63 -0.92
N VAL A 412 -17.77 -10.52 -1.66
CA VAL A 412 -18.94 -9.70 -2.03
C VAL A 412 -19.22 -9.91 -3.50
#